data_AF-A0AAE8MBD1-F1
#
_entry.id   AF-A0AAE8MBD1-F1
#
_cell.length_a   1.000
_cell.length_b   1.000
_cell.length_c   1.000
_cell.angle_alpha   90.00
_cell.angle_beta   90.00
_cell.angle_gamma   90.00
#
_symmetry.space_group_name_H-M   'P 1'
#
loop_
_entity.id
_entity.type
_entity.pdbx_description
1 polymer ?
#
loop_
_entity_poly.entity_id
_entity_poly.type
_entity_poly.pdbx_seq_one_letter_code
_entity_poly.pdbx_strand_id
1 'polypeptide(L)'
;MSDPITRWIPELGNSAGRSARDELDVIHWEDITVGDAAAHLSGLGGDMTTELSALDVDWESPGLPQAPAAHKVPSYPGHAGTPVCTREEFLNIFHNYRPPVYQPSQSPVHSNAGIRLVGLVVEAASNRTFEVAINDLILKPLALQHTSTGIIPGNAKNMFIPAGSADWDVGAGGMGSSTADLLSFMANILKNKIL
;
A
#
# COMPACT_ATOMS: atom_id res chain seq x y z
N MET A 1 12.58 -12.07 4.67
CA MET A 1 11.17 -12.48 4.61
C MET A 1 10.60 -12.74 6.00
N SER A 2 11.24 -13.57 6.84
CA SER A 2 10.75 -13.86 8.20
C SER A 2 11.01 -12.78 9.26
N ASP A 3 11.70 -11.70 8.90
CA ASP A 3 11.88 -10.57 9.83
C ASP A 3 10.52 -9.94 10.13
N PRO A 4 10.24 -9.57 11.39
CA PRO A 4 9.06 -8.80 11.73
C PRO A 4 9.16 -7.42 11.08
N ILE A 5 8.02 -6.86 10.64
CA ILE A 5 8.03 -5.56 9.96
C ILE A 5 8.52 -4.42 10.88
N THR A 6 8.34 -4.56 12.19
CA THR A 6 8.78 -3.60 13.21
C THR A 6 10.30 -3.45 13.27
N ARG A 7 11.05 -4.44 12.76
CA ARG A 7 12.50 -4.32 12.58
C ARG A 7 12.88 -3.18 11.61
N TRP A 8 12.04 -2.95 10.60
CA TRP A 8 12.28 -1.98 9.53
C TRP A 8 11.44 -0.71 9.68
N ILE A 9 10.32 -0.82 10.40
CA ILE A 9 9.36 0.26 10.67
C ILE A 9 9.11 0.29 12.19
N PRO A 10 10.09 0.75 12.99
CA PRO A 10 10.01 0.70 14.45
C PRO A 10 8.86 1.53 15.03
N GLU A 11 8.34 2.50 14.27
CA GLU A 11 7.19 3.32 14.65
C GLU A 11 5.95 2.49 14.96
N LEU A 12 5.79 1.33 14.31
CA LEU A 12 4.66 0.41 14.52
C LEU A 12 4.75 -0.35 15.84
N GLY A 13 5.96 -0.59 16.37
CA GLY A 13 6.15 -1.31 17.63
C GLY A 13 5.77 -0.49 18.87
N ASN A 14 5.70 0.83 18.76
CA ASN A 14 5.33 1.72 19.87
C ASN A 14 3.81 1.88 19.97
N SER A 15 3.10 0.78 20.20
CA SER A 15 1.64 0.74 20.35
C SER A 15 1.19 1.18 21.76
N ALA A 16 1.75 2.26 22.29
CA ALA A 16 1.42 2.79 23.62
C ALA A 16 0.08 3.58 23.66
N GLY A 17 -0.69 3.60 22.56
CA GLY A 17 -1.84 4.50 22.39
C GLY A 17 -3.22 3.89 22.59
N ARG A 18 -3.38 2.57 22.59
CA ARG A 18 -4.66 1.92 22.88
C ARG A 18 -4.47 0.96 24.04
N SER A 19 -4.96 1.36 25.21
CA SER A 19 -5.58 0.41 26.12
C SER A 19 -6.82 -0.15 25.41
N ALA A 20 -6.61 -1.02 24.42
CA ALA A 20 -7.71 -1.66 23.73
C ALA A 20 -8.47 -2.46 24.78
N ARG A 21 -9.76 -2.18 24.90
CA ARG A 21 -10.63 -2.95 25.80
C ARG A 21 -10.90 -4.35 25.23
N ASP A 22 -10.54 -4.58 23.97
CA ASP A 22 -10.75 -5.81 23.20
C ASP A 22 -9.50 -6.15 22.37
N GLU A 23 -9.08 -7.42 22.39
CA GLU A 23 -7.95 -7.99 21.65
C GLU A 23 -8.18 -7.95 20.13
N LEU A 24 -9.45 -7.93 19.70
CA LEU A 24 -9.84 -7.85 18.29
C LEU A 24 -9.51 -6.50 17.64
N ASP A 25 -9.26 -5.45 18.44
CA ASP A 25 -8.98 -4.10 17.95
C ASP A 25 -7.47 -3.79 17.82
N VAL A 26 -6.61 -4.76 18.13
CA VAL A 26 -5.15 -4.58 18.21
C VAL A 26 -4.46 -5.31 17.07
N ILE A 27 -3.59 -4.60 16.37
CA ILE A 27 -2.67 -5.20 15.41
C ILE A 27 -1.40 -5.61 16.16
N HIS A 28 -1.10 -6.91 16.16
CA HIS A 28 0.16 -7.44 16.71
C HIS A 28 1.29 -7.28 15.69
N TRP A 29 1.87 -6.07 15.64
CA TRP A 29 2.86 -5.71 14.63
C TRP A 29 4.14 -6.55 14.70
N GLU A 30 4.55 -7.00 15.90
CA GLU A 30 5.66 -7.94 16.06
C GLU A 30 5.45 -9.30 15.40
N ASP A 31 4.20 -9.72 15.21
CA ASP A 31 3.86 -11.02 14.61
C ASP A 31 3.74 -10.97 13.08
N ILE A 32 3.66 -9.77 12.50
CA ILE A 32 3.60 -9.58 11.05
C ILE A 32 5.02 -9.60 10.47
N THR A 33 5.34 -10.59 9.65
CA THR A 33 6.62 -10.62 8.93
C THR A 33 6.57 -9.84 7.61
N VAL A 34 7.74 -9.50 7.06
CA VAL A 34 7.85 -8.92 5.71
C VAL A 34 7.21 -9.86 4.66
N GLY A 35 7.34 -11.17 4.86
CA GLY A 35 6.72 -12.19 4.01
C GLY A 35 5.20 -12.16 4.08
N ASP A 36 4.62 -12.01 5.28
CA ASP A 36 3.17 -11.92 5.45
C ASP A 36 2.60 -10.69 4.73
N ALA A 37 3.25 -9.54 4.89
CA ALA A 37 2.85 -8.31 4.20
C ALA A 37 2.91 -8.47 2.67
N ALA A 38 3.97 -9.08 2.14
CA ALA A 38 4.15 -9.32 0.71
C ALA A 38 3.15 -10.36 0.14
N ALA A 39 2.73 -11.32 0.96
CA ALA A 39 1.84 -12.40 0.57
C ALA A 39 0.36 -12.13 0.85
N HIS A 40 -0.01 -10.91 1.25
CA HIS A 40 -1.38 -10.56 1.65
C HIS A 40 -1.89 -11.39 2.85
N LEU A 41 -0.99 -11.74 3.77
CA LEU A 41 -1.22 -12.52 4.99
C LEU A 41 -1.00 -11.71 6.27
N SER A 42 -0.76 -10.41 6.19
CA SER A 42 -0.60 -9.55 7.38
C SER A 42 -1.89 -9.36 8.19
N GLY A 43 -3.05 -9.75 7.64
CA GLY A 43 -4.36 -9.53 8.26
C GLY A 43 -4.87 -8.09 8.14
N LEU A 44 -4.08 -7.18 7.55
CA LEU A 44 -4.49 -5.80 7.28
C LEU A 44 -5.55 -5.78 6.18
N GLY A 45 -6.57 -4.94 6.36
CA GLY A 45 -7.61 -4.75 5.35
C GLY A 45 -7.10 -4.19 4.02
N GLY A 46 -8.04 -4.02 3.10
CA GLY A 46 -7.80 -3.44 1.78
C GLY A 46 -7.37 -1.97 1.81
N ASP A 47 -7.61 -1.28 0.69
CA ASP A 47 -7.12 0.08 0.50
C ASP A 47 -7.74 1.11 1.48
N MET A 48 -7.00 2.16 1.78
CA MET A 48 -7.45 3.29 2.61
C MET A 48 -8.04 4.43 1.78
N THR A 49 -8.08 4.24 0.46
CA THR A 49 -8.51 5.24 -0.53
C THR A 49 -10.03 5.35 -0.66
N THR A 50 -10.80 4.37 -0.16
CA THR A 50 -12.27 4.33 -0.26
C THR A 50 -12.91 4.10 1.11
N GLU A 51 -12.91 5.12 1.96
CA GLU A 51 -13.69 5.12 3.21
C GLU A 51 -15.08 5.72 2.99
N LEU A 52 -16.12 4.91 3.21
CA LEU A 52 -17.51 5.31 2.99
C LEU A 52 -17.93 6.47 3.90
N SER A 53 -17.49 6.44 5.17
CA SER A 53 -17.78 7.50 6.15
C SER A 53 -17.11 8.84 5.86
N ALA A 54 -16.14 8.85 4.94
CA ALA A 54 -15.44 10.07 4.51
C ALA A 54 -16.11 10.74 3.30
N LEU A 55 -17.06 10.06 2.64
CA LEU A 55 -17.83 10.67 1.56
C LEU A 55 -18.92 11.57 2.12
N ASP A 56 -19.02 12.78 1.57
CA ASP A 56 -20.07 13.75 1.91
C ASP A 56 -21.36 13.42 1.16
N VAL A 57 -21.98 12.31 1.55
CA VAL A 57 -23.22 11.77 0.96
C VAL A 57 -24.26 11.63 2.07
N ASP A 58 -25.52 11.89 1.74
CA ASP A 58 -26.64 11.60 2.63
C ASP A 58 -26.85 10.09 2.75
N TRP A 59 -26.16 9.50 3.72
CA TRP A 59 -26.27 8.09 4.05
C TRP A 59 -27.60 7.73 4.74
N GLU A 60 -28.34 8.69 5.27
CA GLU A 60 -29.66 8.43 5.89
C GLU A 60 -30.73 8.19 4.83
N SER A 61 -30.62 8.78 3.65
CA SER A 61 -31.54 8.53 2.51
C SER A 61 -31.69 7.05 2.14
N PRO A 62 -30.62 6.24 2.02
CA PRO A 62 -30.72 4.78 1.88
C PRO A 62 -30.96 4.02 3.21
N GLY A 63 -31.11 4.72 4.35
CA GLY A 63 -31.37 4.13 5.66
C GLY A 63 -30.13 3.71 6.46
N LEU A 64 -28.93 4.18 6.08
CA LEU A 64 -27.71 3.96 6.86
C LEU A 64 -27.59 5.00 7.99
N PRO A 65 -27.03 4.63 9.16
CA PRO A 65 -26.81 5.59 10.24
C PRO A 65 -25.70 6.59 9.89
N GLN A 66 -25.84 7.83 10.37
CA GLN A 66 -24.76 8.82 10.28
C GLN A 66 -23.53 8.34 11.04
N ALA A 67 -22.36 8.40 10.40
CA ALA A 67 -21.10 8.08 11.04
C ALA A 67 -20.72 9.19 12.05
N PRO A 68 -20.47 8.86 13.33
CA PRO A 68 -19.95 9.82 14.30
C PRO A 68 -18.64 10.44 13.81
N ALA A 69 -18.40 11.71 14.11
CA ALA A 69 -17.16 12.40 13.72
C ALA A 69 -15.89 11.66 14.18
N ALA A 70 -15.95 11.00 15.34
CA ALA A 70 -14.85 10.20 15.88
C ALA A 70 -14.52 8.94 15.06
N HIS A 71 -15.45 8.47 14.23
CA HIS A 71 -15.28 7.30 13.35
C HIS A 71 -15.00 7.69 11.90
N LYS A 72 -15.00 8.99 11.57
CA LYS A 72 -14.57 9.45 10.25
C LYS A 72 -13.06 9.27 10.15
N VAL A 73 -12.65 8.30 9.33
CA VAL A 73 -11.23 8.06 9.04
C VAL A 73 -10.76 9.10 8.02
N PRO A 74 -9.57 9.70 8.18
CA PRO A 74 -8.96 10.49 7.12
C PRO A 74 -8.89 9.67 5.83
N SER A 75 -9.52 10.18 4.77
CA SER A 75 -9.46 9.56 3.44
C SER A 75 -8.38 10.26 2.62
N TYR A 76 -7.55 9.46 1.97
CA TYR A 76 -6.56 9.91 1.01
C TYR A 76 -6.94 9.29 -0.33
N PRO A 77 -7.86 9.91 -1.07
CA PRO A 77 -8.33 9.34 -2.32
C PRO A 77 -7.13 9.34 -3.26
N GLY A 78 -6.63 8.17 -3.66
CA GLY A 78 -5.51 8.05 -4.57
C GLY A 78 -5.92 8.43 -6.00
N HIS A 79 -6.24 9.70 -6.23
CA HIS A 79 -6.57 10.21 -7.55
C HIS A 79 -5.84 11.53 -7.80
N ALA A 80 -5.63 11.85 -9.07
CA ALA A 80 -4.91 13.05 -9.45
C ALA A 80 -5.48 14.31 -8.77
N GLY A 81 -4.63 15.06 -8.06
CA GLY A 81 -4.96 16.34 -7.43
C GLY A 81 -5.36 16.28 -5.94
N THR A 82 -5.36 15.11 -5.31
CA THR A 82 -5.52 15.01 -3.84
C THR A 82 -4.19 15.05 -3.10
N PRO A 83 -4.21 15.40 -1.80
CA PRO A 83 -3.04 15.25 -0.94
C PRO A 83 -2.56 13.80 -0.90
N VAL A 84 -1.26 13.60 -1.16
CA VAL A 84 -0.60 12.30 -0.99
C VAL A 84 -0.54 11.98 0.51
N CYS A 85 -0.93 10.76 0.88
CA CYS A 85 -0.81 10.27 2.26
C CYS A 85 0.67 10.19 2.67
N THR A 86 1.07 10.94 3.69
CA THR A 86 2.44 10.87 4.22
C THR A 86 2.69 9.56 4.95
N ARG A 87 3.96 9.26 5.24
CA ARG A 87 4.33 8.09 6.05
C ARG A 87 3.67 8.16 7.43
N GLU A 88 3.74 9.30 8.10
CA GLU A 88 3.17 9.45 9.44
C GLU A 88 1.64 9.28 9.42
N GLU A 89 0.97 9.87 8.43
CA GLU A 89 -0.48 9.75 8.25
C GLU A 89 -0.89 8.29 8.00
N PHE A 90 -0.17 7.60 7.10
CA PHE A 90 -0.38 6.19 6.78
C PHE A 90 -0.30 5.31 8.03
N LEU A 91 0.75 5.47 8.84
CA LEU A 91 0.92 4.66 10.06
C LEU A 91 -0.13 5.04 11.12
N ASN A 92 -0.46 6.32 11.25
CA ASN A 92 -1.46 6.82 12.19
C ASN A 92 -2.86 6.25 11.96
N ILE A 93 -3.21 5.91 10.70
CA ILE A 93 -4.49 5.27 10.38
C ILE A 93 -4.65 3.94 11.11
N PHE A 94 -3.62 3.08 11.07
CA PHE A 94 -3.65 1.78 11.74
C PHE A 94 -3.61 1.90 13.26
N HIS A 95 -2.93 2.92 13.79
CA HIS A 95 -2.92 3.15 15.23
C HIS A 95 -4.28 3.56 15.79
N ASN A 96 -5.06 4.35 15.04
CA ASN A 96 -6.22 5.03 15.61
C ASN A 96 -7.57 4.59 15.03
N TYR A 97 -7.61 4.01 13.83
CA TYR A 97 -8.86 3.85 13.08
C TYR A 97 -9.10 2.45 12.54
N ARG A 98 -8.05 1.69 12.23
CA ARG A 98 -8.18 0.40 11.53
C ARG A 98 -7.69 -0.78 12.37
N PRO A 99 -8.60 -1.61 12.90
CA PRO A 99 -8.23 -2.91 13.47
C PRO A 99 -7.84 -3.92 12.38
N PRO A 100 -7.21 -5.06 12.73
CA PRO A 100 -6.96 -6.12 11.77
C PRO A 100 -8.26 -6.79 11.31
N VAL A 101 -8.29 -7.29 10.07
CA VAL A 101 -9.40 -8.12 9.55
C VAL A 101 -9.24 -9.57 10.01
N TYR A 102 -8.00 -10.06 10.00
CA TYR A 102 -7.60 -11.37 10.49
C TYR A 102 -6.35 -11.23 11.35
N GLN A 103 -6.10 -12.20 12.20
CA GLN A 103 -4.80 -12.29 12.85
C GLN A 103 -3.69 -12.58 11.81
N PRO A 104 -2.44 -12.15 12.05
CA PRO A 104 -1.33 -12.39 11.15
C PRO A 104 -1.20 -13.87 10.76
N SER A 105 -0.89 -14.12 9.48
CA SER A 105 -0.68 -15.44 8.89
C SER A 105 -1.86 -16.42 8.96
N GLN A 106 -3.05 -16.01 9.41
CA GLN A 106 -4.20 -16.91 9.53
C GLN A 106 -5.02 -17.05 8.25
N SER A 107 -5.25 -15.96 7.52
CA SER A 107 -6.10 -15.96 6.33
C SER A 107 -5.69 -14.87 5.34
N PRO A 108 -5.73 -15.15 4.03
CA PRO A 108 -5.38 -14.18 3.01
C PRO A 108 -6.46 -13.09 2.90
N VAL A 109 -6.01 -11.83 2.86
CA VAL A 109 -6.84 -10.67 2.57
C VAL A 109 -6.06 -9.71 1.69
N HIS A 110 -6.60 -9.39 0.51
CA HIS A 110 -5.94 -8.46 -0.40
C HIS A 110 -5.72 -7.11 0.28
N SER A 111 -4.48 -6.64 0.30
CA SER A 111 -4.08 -5.49 1.10
C SER A 111 -3.05 -4.64 0.38
N ASN A 112 -3.51 -3.52 -0.19
CA ASN A 112 -2.64 -2.46 -0.71
C ASN A 112 -1.78 -1.85 0.40
N ALA A 113 -2.31 -1.78 1.62
CA ALA A 113 -1.56 -1.34 2.79
C ALA A 113 -0.40 -2.28 3.13
N GLY A 114 -0.61 -3.60 3.06
CA GLY A 114 0.46 -4.60 3.20
C GLY A 114 1.57 -4.39 2.17
N ILE A 115 1.22 -4.20 0.89
CA ILE A 115 2.21 -3.91 -0.16
C ILE A 115 2.92 -2.56 0.06
N ARG A 116 2.23 -1.54 0.57
CA ARG A 116 2.86 -0.27 0.94
C ARG A 116 3.88 -0.44 2.06
N LEU A 117 3.60 -1.28 3.07
CA LEU A 117 4.58 -1.62 4.11
C LEU A 117 5.82 -2.29 3.52
N VAL A 118 5.66 -3.18 2.54
CA VAL A 118 6.82 -3.78 1.84
C VAL A 118 7.65 -2.71 1.14
N GLY A 119 7.02 -1.71 0.50
CA GLY A 119 7.72 -0.56 -0.06
C GLY A 119 8.56 0.18 0.98
N LEU A 120 7.99 0.46 2.16
CA LEU A 120 8.70 1.09 3.28
C LEU A 120 9.86 0.23 3.82
N VAL A 121 9.70 -1.09 3.83
CA VAL A 121 10.77 -2.03 4.19
C VAL A 121 11.92 -1.96 3.17
N VAL A 122 11.61 -1.92 1.87
CA VAL A 122 12.63 -1.76 0.81
C VAL A 122 13.42 -0.47 1.00
N GLU A 123 12.74 0.62 1.33
CA GLU A 123 13.39 1.92 1.60
C GLU A 123 14.34 1.82 2.80
N ALA A 124 13.84 1.29 3.92
CA ALA A 124 14.63 1.12 5.14
C ALA A 124 15.84 0.19 4.93
N ALA A 125 15.65 -0.93 4.22
CA ALA A 125 16.70 -1.92 3.99
C ALA A 125 17.77 -1.44 2.99
N SER A 126 17.38 -0.66 1.99
CA SER A 126 18.30 -0.12 0.98
C SER A 126 18.92 1.22 1.35
N ASN A 127 18.38 1.90 2.37
CA ASN A 127 18.69 3.28 2.73
C ASN A 127 18.57 4.23 1.51
N ARG A 128 17.55 4.01 0.69
CA ARG A 128 17.23 4.74 -0.55
C ARG A 128 15.72 4.90 -0.67
N THR A 129 15.27 5.83 -1.51
CA THR A 129 13.83 5.91 -1.83
C THR A 129 13.41 4.68 -2.66
N PHE A 130 12.13 4.34 -2.61
CA PHE A 130 11.59 3.20 -3.33
C PHE A 130 11.90 3.26 -4.84
N GLU A 131 11.78 4.46 -5.44
CA GLU A 131 12.05 4.69 -6.86
C GLU A 131 13.50 4.38 -7.23
N VAL A 132 14.45 4.85 -6.41
CA VAL A 132 15.87 4.59 -6.63
C VAL A 132 16.16 3.10 -6.44
N ALA A 133 15.62 2.48 -5.39
CA ALA A 133 15.84 1.07 -5.10
C ALA A 133 15.32 0.17 -6.25
N ILE A 134 14.08 0.37 -6.70
CA ILE A 134 13.49 -0.42 -7.80
C ILE A 134 14.25 -0.19 -9.11
N ASN A 135 14.62 1.05 -9.40
CA ASN A 135 15.37 1.35 -10.61
C ASN A 135 16.74 0.66 -10.63
N ASP A 136 17.49 0.69 -9.53
CA ASP A 136 18.83 0.12 -9.45
C ASP A 136 18.81 -1.42 -9.32
N LEU A 137 17.84 -1.99 -8.61
CA LEU A 137 17.79 -3.43 -8.31
C LEU A 137 17.02 -4.23 -9.38
N ILE A 138 16.06 -3.62 -10.09
CA ILE A 138 15.18 -4.34 -11.02
C ILE A 138 15.23 -3.74 -12.43
N LEU A 139 14.93 -2.44 -12.59
CA LEU A 139 14.70 -1.88 -13.93
C LEU A 139 15.99 -1.84 -14.76
N LYS A 140 17.09 -1.31 -14.21
CA LYS A 140 18.39 -1.24 -14.90
C LYS A 140 18.98 -2.62 -15.20
N PRO A 141 19.07 -3.58 -14.25
CA PRO A 141 19.65 -4.90 -14.52
C PRO A 141 18.91 -5.68 -15.61
N LEU A 142 17.60 -5.46 -15.73
CA LEU A 142 16.75 -6.12 -16.72
C LEU A 142 16.53 -5.30 -18.00
N ALA A 143 17.19 -4.14 -18.12
CA ALA A 143 17.05 -3.21 -19.23
C ALA A 143 15.58 -2.84 -19.55
N LEU A 144 14.77 -2.61 -18.53
CA LEU A 144 13.37 -2.20 -18.64
C LEU A 144 13.30 -0.68 -18.91
N GLN A 145 13.49 -0.28 -20.16
CA GLN A 145 13.63 1.13 -20.56
C GLN A 145 12.32 1.92 -20.61
N HIS A 146 11.18 1.24 -20.61
CA HIS A 146 9.84 1.80 -20.71
C HIS A 146 9.00 1.47 -19.47
N THR A 147 9.66 1.24 -18.34
CA THR A 147 9.04 1.04 -17.03
C THR A 147 9.43 2.20 -16.12
N SER A 148 8.47 2.79 -15.42
CA SER A 148 8.71 3.92 -14.52
C SER A 148 7.96 3.77 -13.22
N THR A 149 8.60 4.19 -12.14
CA THR A 149 7.98 4.41 -10.84
C THR A 149 7.35 5.80 -10.82
N GLY A 150 6.11 5.92 -10.34
CA GLY A 150 5.44 7.18 -10.13
C GLY A 150 4.34 7.48 -11.14
N ILE A 151 3.58 8.52 -10.79
CA ILE A 151 2.27 8.83 -11.34
C ILE A 151 2.38 9.24 -12.81
N ILE A 152 3.32 10.13 -13.16
CA ILE A 152 3.37 10.75 -14.48
C ILE A 152 4.66 10.32 -15.20
N PRO A 153 4.57 9.57 -16.32
CA PRO A 153 5.72 9.38 -17.19
C PRO A 153 6.15 10.74 -17.75
N GLY A 154 7.44 10.99 -17.89
CA GLY A 154 7.98 12.23 -18.46
C GLY A 154 7.50 12.56 -19.89
N ASN A 155 6.78 11.63 -20.55
CA ASN A 155 6.12 11.86 -21.84
C ASN A 155 4.74 11.17 -21.90
N ALA A 156 3.68 11.95 -21.68
CA ALA A 156 2.29 11.48 -21.75
C ALA A 156 1.87 10.91 -23.13
N LYS A 157 2.62 11.18 -24.21
CA LYS A 157 2.31 10.64 -25.55
C LYS A 157 2.50 9.13 -25.66
N ASN A 158 3.27 8.54 -24.75
CA ASN A 158 3.53 7.10 -24.71
C ASN A 158 2.60 6.36 -23.75
N MET A 159 1.62 7.06 -23.17
CA MET A 159 0.69 6.52 -22.19
C MET A 159 -0.68 6.32 -22.84
N PHE A 160 -1.30 5.19 -22.53
CA PHE A 160 -2.69 4.94 -22.86
C PHE A 160 -3.53 5.01 -21.59
N ILE A 161 -4.29 6.10 -21.46
CA ILE A 161 -5.34 6.23 -20.44
C ILE A 161 -6.68 6.13 -21.18
N PRO A 162 -7.53 5.14 -20.87
CA PRO A 162 -8.87 5.07 -21.45
C PRO A 162 -9.62 6.38 -21.25
N ALA A 163 -10.29 6.86 -22.31
CA ALA A 163 -11.05 8.10 -22.25
C ALA A 163 -12.08 8.05 -21.10
N GLY A 164 -12.04 9.04 -20.21
CA GLY A 164 -12.93 9.14 -19.06
C GLY A 164 -12.45 8.44 -17.78
N SER A 165 -11.24 7.86 -17.76
CA SER A 165 -10.69 7.26 -16.53
C SER A 165 -9.88 8.25 -15.69
N ALA A 166 -10.12 8.27 -14.38
CA ALA A 166 -9.38 9.05 -13.38
C ALA A 166 -8.50 8.16 -12.47
N ASP A 167 -8.62 6.84 -12.59
CA ASP A 167 -8.09 5.84 -11.64
C ASP A 167 -6.68 5.34 -11.99
N TRP A 168 -5.91 6.09 -12.77
CA TRP A 168 -4.56 5.68 -13.21
C TRP A 168 -3.47 6.01 -12.17
N ASP A 169 -3.83 6.63 -11.06
CA ASP A 169 -2.95 7.21 -10.05
C ASP A 169 -3.13 6.55 -8.65
N VAL A 170 -3.11 5.22 -8.59
CA VAL A 170 -3.49 4.49 -7.36
C VAL A 170 -2.36 3.64 -6.77
N GLY A 171 -1.79 4.16 -5.67
CA GLY A 171 -1.22 3.37 -4.56
C GLY A 171 -0.25 2.24 -4.95
N ALA A 172 -0.54 1.03 -4.50
CA ALA A 172 0.30 -0.16 -4.70
C ALA A 172 0.42 -0.62 -6.18
N GLY A 173 -0.31 0.01 -7.10
CA GLY A 173 -0.31 -0.28 -8.54
C GLY A 173 0.21 0.85 -9.43
N GLY A 174 0.76 1.93 -8.85
CA GLY A 174 1.11 3.17 -9.58
C GLY A 174 2.36 3.11 -10.47
N MET A 175 2.75 1.95 -10.99
CA MET A 175 3.89 1.83 -11.93
C MET A 175 3.39 1.76 -13.38
N GLY A 176 4.01 2.57 -14.25
CA GLY A 176 3.79 2.50 -15.69
C GLY A 176 4.77 1.55 -16.36
N SER A 177 4.34 0.80 -17.38
CA SER A 177 5.21 -0.09 -18.15
C SER A 177 4.73 -0.25 -19.60
N SER A 178 5.63 -0.67 -20.48
CA SER A 178 5.28 -1.21 -21.81
C SER A 178 5.01 -2.72 -21.75
N THR A 179 4.29 -3.25 -22.74
CA THR A 179 4.10 -4.70 -22.92
C THR A 179 5.43 -5.43 -23.10
N ALA A 180 6.38 -4.83 -23.82
CA ALA A 180 7.70 -5.44 -24.06
C ALA A 180 8.49 -5.60 -22.75
N ASP A 181 8.49 -4.57 -21.91
CA ASP A 181 9.16 -4.59 -20.60
C ASP A 181 8.49 -5.58 -19.64
N LEU A 182 7.15 -5.62 -19.56
CA LEU A 182 6.45 -6.59 -18.71
C LEU A 182 6.72 -8.03 -19.14
N LEU A 183 6.73 -8.31 -20.45
CA LEU A 183 7.09 -9.63 -20.97
C LEU A 183 8.54 -9.99 -20.64
N SER A 184 9.47 -9.04 -20.77
CA SER A 184 10.87 -9.23 -20.37
C SER A 184 11.00 -9.53 -18.88
N PHE A 185 10.32 -8.75 -18.03
CA PHE A 185 10.30 -8.94 -16.59
C PHE A 185 9.77 -10.33 -16.22
N MET A 186 8.58 -10.72 -16.70
CA MET A 186 8.00 -12.05 -16.44
C MET A 186 8.88 -13.19 -16.95
N ALA A 187 9.46 -13.05 -18.14
CA ALA A 187 10.37 -14.07 -18.68
C ALA A 187 11.64 -14.22 -17.81
N ASN A 188 12.14 -13.14 -17.22
CA ASN A 188 13.28 -13.19 -16.31
C ASN A 188 12.90 -13.77 -14.93
N ILE A 189 11.69 -13.55 -14.42
CA ILE A 189 11.16 -14.27 -13.25
C ILE A 189 11.17 -15.78 -13.51
N LEU A 190 10.55 -16.22 -14.61
CA LEU A 190 10.43 -17.64 -14.95
C LEU A 190 11.79 -18.33 -15.18
N LYS A 191 12.79 -17.57 -15.61
CA LYS A 191 14.18 -18.05 -15.80
C LYS A 191 15.03 -17.95 -14.53
N ASN A 192 14.45 -17.51 -13.41
CA ASN A 192 15.16 -17.23 -12.16
C ASN A 192 16.40 -16.33 -12.36
N LYS A 193 16.22 -15.24 -13.12
CA LYS A 193 17.28 -14.25 -13.40
C LYS A 193 17.13 -12.94 -12.62
N ILE A 194 16.15 -12.88 -11.73
CA ILE A 194 15.82 -11.71 -10.89
C ILE A 194 16.23 -11.95 -9.42
N LEU A 195 16.78 -13.13 -9.10
CA LEU A 195 17.24 -13.54 -7.77
C LEU A 195 18.71 -13.97 -7.81
#